data_AF-A0A7R9Q891-F1
#
_entry.id   AF-A0A7R9Q891-F1
#
_cell.length_a   1.000
_cell.length_b   1.000
_cell.length_c   1.000
_cell.angle_alpha   90.00
_cell.angle_beta   90.00
_cell.angle_gamma   90.00
#
_symmetry.space_group_name_H-M   'P 1'
#
loop_
_entity.id
_entity.type
_entity.pdbx_description
1 polymer ?
#
loop_
_entity_poly.entity_id
_entity_poly.type
_entity_poly.pdbx_seq_one_letter_code
_entity_poly.pdbx_strand_id
1 'polypeptide(L)'
;MKGIVIRWHTYRIIIFTSFLWCALCICVLLYYMDCLLNNDMSCRNRSLRRKAVNTLNENDHHLQNGHLDIHHNDFQKLKSMFSSEYNHHDLNSWSPVETNKTNPKSWLGENGKGVHIGPEELDQMNELFEINKFNLMASDRIAYNRSLPDVRLEGCKNKTYPKLLPTTSVIIVFHNEAWSTLLRTDFLGKQLEEYVATLPVSVKVLRTGKRSGLIRARLIGAKVAKGDVLTFLDAHCECTKGWLEPLLSRIVEDRYQFFIN
;
A
#
# COMPACT_ATOMS: atom_id res chain seq x y z
N MET A 1 -34.08 -25.19 -25.60
CA MET A 1 -33.19 -25.43 -24.44
C MET A 1 -32.93 -26.93 -24.35
N LYS A 2 -31.72 -27.41 -24.70
CA LYS A 2 -31.39 -28.84 -24.63
C LYS A 2 -30.98 -29.16 -23.19
N GLY A 3 -31.80 -29.95 -22.49
CA GLY A 3 -31.52 -30.37 -21.12
C GLY A 3 -30.26 -31.23 -21.05
N ILE A 4 -29.39 -30.93 -20.09
CA ILE A 4 -28.17 -31.70 -19.83
C ILE A 4 -28.61 -33.04 -19.21
N VAL A 5 -28.52 -34.12 -19.99
CA VAL A 5 -28.78 -35.47 -19.51
C VAL A 5 -27.54 -35.97 -18.77
N ILE A 6 -27.47 -35.72 -17.46
CA ILE A 6 -26.40 -36.25 -16.60
C ILE A 6 -26.67 -37.74 -16.39
N ARG A 7 -25.73 -38.59 -16.82
CA ARG A 7 -25.79 -40.04 -16.59
C ARG A 7 -25.80 -40.31 -15.09
N TRP A 8 -26.70 -41.19 -14.64
CA TRP A 8 -26.94 -41.48 -13.22
C TRP A 8 -25.68 -41.89 -12.45
N HIS A 9 -24.72 -42.53 -13.13
CA HIS A 9 -23.40 -42.85 -12.56
C HIS A 9 -22.56 -41.61 -12.21
N THR A 10 -22.63 -40.55 -13.02
CA THR A 10 -21.92 -39.28 -12.78
C THR A 10 -22.49 -38.57 -11.55
N TYR A 11 -23.82 -38.58 -11.39
CA TYR A 11 -24.48 -38.03 -10.21
C TYR A 11 -24.06 -38.75 -8.91
N ARG A 12 -23.97 -40.09 -8.94
CA ARG A 12 -23.49 -40.88 -7.80
C ARG A 12 -22.06 -40.55 -7.41
N ILE A 13 -21.17 -40.34 -8.37
CA ILE A 13 -19.78 -39.97 -8.12
C ILE A 13 -19.70 -38.59 -7.45
N ILE A 14 -20.45 -37.60 -7.96
CA ILE A 14 -20.44 -36.23 -7.42
C ILE A 14 -20.97 -36.18 -5.98
N ILE A 15 -22.03 -36.93 -5.67
CA ILE A 15 -22.55 -37.02 -4.30
C ILE A 15 -21.53 -37.70 -3.39
N PHE A 16 -20.92 -38.79 -3.84
CA PHE A 16 -19.96 -39.53 -3.04
C PHE A 16 -18.71 -38.70 -2.74
N THR A 17 -18.16 -38.00 -3.73
CA THR A 17 -17.00 -37.13 -3.52
C THR A 17 -17.34 -35.93 -2.64
N SER A 18 -18.50 -35.31 -2.83
CA SER A 18 -18.94 -34.19 -1.98
C SER A 18 -19.15 -34.62 -0.53
N PHE A 19 -19.69 -35.82 -0.30
CA PHE A 19 -19.83 -36.37 1.05
C PHE A 19 -18.48 -36.67 1.70
N LEU A 20 -17.53 -37.23 0.94
CA LEU A 20 -16.18 -37.52 1.42
C LEU A 20 -15.43 -36.23 1.81
N TRP A 21 -15.50 -35.18 0.98
CA TRP A 21 -14.90 -33.89 1.27
C TRP A 21 -15.56 -33.19 2.45
N CYS A 22 -16.88 -33.28 2.59
CA CYS A 22 -17.61 -32.70 3.72
C CYS A 22 -17.23 -33.41 5.04
N ALA A 23 -17.15 -34.74 5.03
CA ALA A 23 -16.70 -35.52 6.19
C ALA A 23 -15.25 -35.18 6.59
N LEU A 24 -14.36 -35.02 5.61
CA LEU A 24 -12.96 -34.64 5.87
C LEU A 24 -12.85 -33.24 6.48
N CYS A 25 -13.62 -32.28 5.98
CA CYS A 25 -13.71 -30.93 6.57
C CYS A 25 -14.24 -30.97 8.01
N ILE A 26 -15.28 -31.75 8.28
CA ILE A 26 -15.84 -31.90 9.63
C ILE A 26 -14.82 -32.56 10.57
N CYS A 27 -14.10 -33.61 10.13
CA CYS A 27 -13.05 -34.24 10.92
C CYS A 27 -11.90 -33.29 11.24
N VAL A 28 -11.46 -32.46 10.29
CA VAL A 28 -10.43 -31.44 10.52
C VAL A 28 -10.95 -30.39 11.50
N LEU A 29 -12.18 -29.89 11.34
CA LEU A 29 -12.76 -28.94 12.27
C LEU A 29 -12.89 -29.52 13.68
N LEU A 30 -13.37 -30.76 13.83
CA LEU A 30 -13.44 -31.43 15.13
C LEU A 30 -12.06 -31.63 15.76
N TYR A 31 -11.04 -32.03 14.98
CA TYR A 31 -9.65 -32.13 15.45
C TYR A 31 -9.11 -30.80 16.00
N TYR A 32 -9.44 -29.69 15.36
CA TYR A 32 -9.04 -28.36 15.83
C TYR A 32 -9.90 -27.83 16.98
N MET A 33 -11.18 -28.22 17.07
CA MET A 33 -12.09 -27.83 18.15
C MET A 33 -11.87 -28.66 19.43
N ASP A 34 -11.41 -29.90 19.32
CA ASP A 34 -10.99 -30.74 20.46
C ASP A 34 -9.72 -30.19 21.14
N CYS A 35 -8.97 -29.28 20.48
CA CYS A 35 -7.94 -28.48 21.13
C CYS A 35 -8.49 -27.29 21.95
N LEU A 36 -9.74 -26.87 21.71
CA LEU A 36 -10.38 -25.73 22.38
C LEU A 36 -11.27 -26.15 23.56
N LEU A 37 -11.89 -27.31 23.49
CA LEU A 37 -12.67 -27.90 24.59
C LEU A 37 -11.80 -28.90 25.35
N ASN A 38 -11.17 -28.44 26.43
CA ASN A 38 -10.31 -29.19 27.35
C ASN A 38 -10.84 -30.60 27.69
N ASN A 39 -10.52 -31.62 26.90
CA ASN A 39 -10.59 -33.03 27.30
C ASN A 39 -9.62 -33.90 26.49
N ASP A 40 -8.42 -34.03 27.07
CA ASP A 40 -7.60 -35.24 27.19
C ASP A 40 -6.48 -35.60 26.17
N MET A 41 -5.36 -35.96 26.82
CA MET A 41 -4.18 -36.76 26.50
C MET A 41 -3.29 -36.55 25.26
N SER A 42 -3.69 -35.84 24.20
CA SER A 42 -2.78 -35.61 23.05
C SER A 42 -1.90 -34.34 23.21
N CYS A 43 -2.38 -33.33 23.94
CA CYS A 43 -1.64 -32.08 24.17
C CYS A 43 -0.55 -32.18 25.26
N ARG A 44 -0.55 -33.24 26.08
CA ARG A 44 0.42 -33.39 27.18
C ARG A 44 1.86 -33.62 26.68
N ASN A 45 2.02 -34.20 25.49
CA ASN A 45 3.34 -34.44 24.87
C ASN A 45 4.02 -33.17 24.33
N ARG A 46 3.28 -32.06 24.11
CA ARG A 46 3.90 -30.78 23.72
C ARG A 46 4.52 -30.05 24.92
N SER A 47 3.97 -30.23 26.12
CA SER A 47 4.49 -29.64 27.37
C SER A 47 5.82 -30.27 27.79
N LEU A 48 5.94 -31.60 27.67
CA LEU A 48 7.20 -32.30 27.96
C LEU A 48 8.28 -32.05 26.90
N ARG A 49 7.90 -31.87 25.62
CA ARG A 49 8.85 -31.48 24.57
C ARG A 49 9.40 -30.06 24.77
N ARG A 50 8.60 -29.12 25.29
CA ARG A 50 9.09 -27.78 25.69
C ARG A 50 10.02 -27.84 26.91
N LYS A 51 9.76 -28.71 27.88
CA LYS A 51 10.69 -28.90 29.01
C LYS A 51 12.00 -29.57 28.59
N ALA A 52 11.97 -30.55 27.68
CA ALA A 52 13.18 -31.21 27.18
C ALA A 52 14.05 -30.32 26.25
N VAL A 53 13.44 -29.39 25.51
CA VAL A 53 14.17 -28.40 24.70
C VAL A 53 14.87 -27.35 25.58
N ASN A 54 14.28 -27.01 26.73
CA ASN A 54 14.87 -26.02 27.64
C ASN A 54 16.09 -26.54 28.42
N THR A 55 16.25 -27.86 28.60
CA THR A 55 17.42 -28.46 29.29
C THR A 55 18.59 -28.81 28.37
N LEU A 56 18.44 -28.68 27.05
CA LEU A 56 19.51 -28.94 26.08
C LEU A 56 20.18 -27.66 25.53
N ASN A 57 19.63 -26.48 25.83
CA ASN A 57 20.12 -25.20 25.32
C ASN A 57 21.20 -24.52 26.18
N GLU A 58 21.75 -25.20 27.20
CA GLU A 58 22.81 -24.63 28.05
C GLU A 58 24.23 -24.88 27.54
N ASN A 59 24.43 -25.61 26.43
CA ASN A 59 25.78 -26.12 26.07
C ASN A 59 26.21 -26.02 24.59
N ASP A 60 25.70 -25.11 23.75
CA ASP A 60 26.29 -24.92 22.40
C ASP A 60 26.50 -23.44 22.03
N HIS A 61 27.66 -22.93 22.45
CA HIS A 61 28.35 -21.82 21.82
C HIS A 61 28.95 -22.29 20.49
N HIS A 62 28.36 -21.92 19.34
CA HIS A 62 29.03 -21.44 18.12
C HIS A 62 28.12 -21.48 16.88
N LEU A 63 28.18 -20.40 16.10
CA LEU A 63 27.85 -20.29 14.66
C LEU A 63 26.38 -20.10 14.21
N GLN A 64 26.04 -18.82 14.02
CA GLN A 64 25.55 -18.23 12.75
C GLN A 64 24.25 -18.78 12.12
N ASN A 65 23.15 -18.02 12.23
CA ASN A 65 22.26 -17.61 11.13
C ASN A 65 21.15 -16.66 11.65
N GLY A 66 21.11 -15.42 11.15
CA GLY A 66 20.24 -14.35 11.65
C GLY A 66 18.77 -14.56 11.33
N HIS A 67 18.03 -15.12 12.30
CA HIS A 67 16.57 -14.99 12.43
C HIS A 67 16.30 -13.79 13.35
N LEU A 68 15.59 -12.77 12.85
CA LEU A 68 15.19 -11.61 13.65
C LEU A 68 13.93 -11.98 14.46
N ASP A 69 14.13 -12.61 15.61
CA ASP A 69 13.10 -12.79 16.62
C ASP A 69 12.93 -11.49 17.41
N ILE A 70 11.96 -10.66 17.02
CA ILE A 70 11.56 -9.50 17.82
C ILE A 70 10.67 -10.02 18.96
N HIS A 71 11.23 -10.07 20.18
CA HIS A 71 10.47 -10.43 21.37
C HIS A 71 9.44 -9.32 21.67
N HIS A 72 8.22 -9.70 22.08
CA HIS A 72 7.14 -8.78 22.46
C HIS A 72 7.56 -7.71 23.50
N ASN A 73 8.56 -8.04 24.34
CA ASN A 73 9.13 -7.13 25.34
C ASN A 73 10.00 -6.02 24.73
N ASP A 74 10.61 -6.25 23.56
CA ASP A 74 11.41 -5.25 22.86
C ASP A 74 10.51 -4.16 22.26
N PHE A 75 9.29 -4.50 21.85
CA PHE A 75 8.33 -3.52 21.33
C PHE A 75 7.85 -2.55 22.42
N GLN A 76 7.58 -3.05 23.63
CA GLN A 76 7.20 -2.17 24.76
C GLN A 76 8.38 -1.31 25.23
N LYS A 77 9.61 -1.85 25.20
CA LYS A 77 10.83 -1.11 25.52
C LYS A 77 11.17 -0.04 24.47
N LEU A 78 10.96 -0.33 23.19
CA LEU A 78 11.05 0.66 22.10
C LEU A 78 9.98 1.74 22.26
N LYS A 79 8.74 1.35 22.61
CA LYS A 79 7.64 2.29 22.85
C LYS A 79 7.89 3.25 24.03
N SER A 80 8.61 2.80 25.06
CA SER A 80 8.98 3.67 26.19
C SER A 80 10.21 4.55 25.90
N MET A 81 11.03 4.19 24.91
CA MET A 81 12.17 5.00 24.48
C MET A 81 11.78 6.16 23.54
N PHE A 82 10.68 6.03 22.79
CA PHE A 82 10.15 7.11 21.97
C PHE A 82 9.04 7.85 22.73
N SER A 83 9.27 9.12 23.08
CA SER A 83 8.24 10.00 23.67
C SER A 83 6.93 9.93 22.86
N SER A 84 5.77 10.06 23.49
CA SER A 84 4.51 10.14 22.73
C SER A 84 4.31 11.50 22.07
N GLU A 85 5.09 12.51 22.46
CA GLU A 85 4.90 13.90 22.06
C GLU A 85 6.01 14.38 21.12
N TYR A 86 5.63 15.13 20.07
CA TYR A 86 6.57 15.85 19.21
C TYR A 86 7.19 17.02 19.95
N ASN A 87 8.50 17.23 19.77
CA ASN A 87 9.13 18.44 20.25
C ASN A 87 8.73 19.60 19.32
N HIS A 88 8.41 20.76 19.90
CA HIS A 88 8.00 21.95 19.15
C HIS A 88 9.06 22.40 18.12
N HIS A 89 10.34 22.10 18.36
CA HIS A 89 11.43 22.44 17.44
C HIS A 89 11.45 21.62 16.14
N ASP A 90 10.81 20.46 16.11
CA ASP A 90 10.77 19.58 14.93
C ASP A 90 9.60 19.93 13.98
N LEU A 91 8.68 20.77 14.44
CA LEU A 91 7.47 21.13 13.70
C LEU A 91 7.70 22.38 12.84
N ASN A 92 7.12 22.36 11.64
CA ASN A 92 7.28 23.41 10.65
C ASN A 92 5.94 24.05 10.30
N SER A 93 5.96 25.32 9.89
CA SER A 93 4.77 26.00 9.39
C SER A 93 4.56 25.70 7.91
N TRP A 94 3.35 25.26 7.56
CA TRP A 94 3.00 24.91 6.19
C TRP A 94 2.12 25.99 5.57
N SER A 95 2.49 26.43 4.37
CA SER A 95 1.67 27.29 3.53
C SER A 95 1.04 26.47 2.39
N PRO A 96 -0.24 26.68 2.06
CA PRO A 96 -0.83 26.08 0.87
C PRO A 96 -0.04 26.48 -0.38
N VAL A 97 0.22 25.52 -1.26
CA VAL A 97 0.81 25.80 -2.58
C VAL A 97 -0.29 26.38 -3.47
N GLU A 98 -0.07 27.60 -3.98
CA GLU A 98 -0.98 28.20 -4.97
C GLU A 98 -0.84 27.48 -6.32
N THR A 99 -1.87 26.72 -6.70
CA THR A 99 -1.95 26.08 -8.01
C THR A 99 -2.62 27.02 -9.02
N ASN A 100 -2.12 28.24 -9.19
CA ASN A 100 -2.62 29.18 -10.19
C ASN A 100 -2.06 28.82 -11.57
N LYS A 101 -2.58 27.74 -12.16
CA LYS A 101 -2.30 27.37 -13.55
C LYS A 101 -3.64 27.10 -14.24
N THR A 102 -4.08 28.08 -15.02
CA THR A 102 -5.21 27.86 -15.94
C THR A 102 -4.72 26.94 -17.05
N ASN A 103 -5.22 25.72 -17.08
CA ASN A 103 -4.92 24.81 -18.19
C ASN A 103 -5.57 25.36 -19.46
N PRO A 104 -4.92 25.18 -20.64
CA PRO A 104 -5.53 25.57 -21.90
C PRO A 104 -6.91 24.89 -22.05
N LYS A 105 -7.89 25.61 -22.61
CA LYS A 105 -9.27 25.09 -22.80
C LYS A 105 -9.34 23.80 -23.63
N SER A 106 -8.28 23.47 -24.37
CA SER A 106 -8.14 22.24 -25.15
C SER A 106 -7.99 20.98 -24.32
N TRP A 107 -7.54 21.08 -23.06
CA TRP A 107 -7.31 19.92 -22.20
C TRP A 107 -8.62 19.39 -21.62
N LEU A 108 -8.76 18.08 -21.63
CA LEU A 108 -9.96 17.40 -21.15
C LEU A 108 -9.80 17.02 -19.67
N GLY A 109 -10.92 16.72 -19.00
CA GLY A 109 -10.91 16.19 -17.64
C GLY A 109 -10.65 17.19 -16.50
N GLU A 110 -10.68 18.49 -16.79
CA GLU A 110 -10.57 19.56 -15.80
C GLU A 110 -11.70 19.48 -14.76
N ASN A 111 -11.39 19.75 -13.49
CA ASN A 111 -12.30 19.61 -12.36
C ASN A 111 -12.93 18.21 -12.26
N GLY A 112 -12.16 17.17 -12.59
CA GLY A 112 -12.60 15.78 -12.50
C GLY A 112 -13.70 15.38 -13.50
N LYS A 113 -13.94 16.16 -14.56
CA LYS A 113 -14.94 15.83 -15.58
C LYS A 113 -14.56 14.53 -16.32
N GLY A 114 -15.56 13.75 -16.70
CA GLY A 114 -15.35 12.55 -17.52
C GLY A 114 -14.80 12.91 -18.90
N VAL A 115 -13.83 12.12 -19.38
CA VAL A 115 -13.30 12.23 -20.74
C VAL A 115 -13.97 11.17 -21.60
N HIS A 116 -14.67 11.62 -22.63
CA HIS A 116 -15.33 10.73 -23.59
C HIS A 116 -14.48 10.61 -24.85
N ILE A 117 -14.20 9.37 -25.25
CA ILE A 117 -13.49 9.06 -26.48
C ILE A 117 -14.52 8.77 -27.58
N GLY A 118 -14.32 9.33 -28.77
CA GLY A 118 -15.24 9.15 -29.89
C GLY A 118 -15.22 7.71 -30.42
N PRO A 119 -16.28 7.25 -31.11
CA PRO A 119 -16.37 5.89 -31.64
C PRO A 119 -15.28 5.58 -32.68
N GLU A 120 -14.73 6.59 -33.35
CA GLU A 120 -13.68 6.45 -34.37
C GLU A 120 -12.31 6.06 -33.77
N GLU A 121 -12.08 6.35 -32.49
CA GLU A 121 -10.81 6.09 -31.78
C GLU A 121 -10.90 4.88 -30.83
N LEU A 122 -12.03 4.15 -30.87
CA LEU A 122 -12.32 3.07 -29.91
C LEU A 122 -11.35 1.90 -30.04
N ASP A 123 -10.93 1.56 -31.27
CA ASP A 123 -10.00 0.47 -31.50
C ASP A 123 -8.60 0.77 -30.93
N GLN A 124 -8.11 1.99 -31.16
CA GLN A 124 -6.86 2.47 -30.57
C GLN A 124 -6.94 2.54 -29.04
N MET A 125 -8.09 2.96 -28.50
CA MET A 125 -8.32 2.98 -27.06
C MET A 125 -8.24 1.56 -26.48
N ASN A 126 -8.86 0.57 -27.12
CA ASN A 126 -8.83 -0.83 -26.67
C ASN A 126 -7.41 -1.42 -26.71
N GLU A 127 -6.63 -1.11 -27.74
CA GLU A 127 -5.23 -1.53 -27.83
C GLU A 127 -4.38 -0.94 -26.69
N LEU A 128 -4.52 0.37 -26.46
CA LEU A 128 -3.80 1.06 -25.38
C LEU A 128 -4.26 0.61 -23.98
N PHE A 129 -5.53 0.24 -23.84
CA PHE A 129 -6.08 -0.31 -22.60
C PHE A 129 -5.44 -1.65 -22.25
N GLU A 130 -5.11 -2.49 -23.23
CA GLU A 130 -4.49 -3.80 -22.96
C GLU A 130 -3.09 -3.70 -22.37
N ILE A 131 -2.36 -2.62 -22.67
CA ILE A 131 -0.98 -2.41 -22.19
C ILE A 131 -0.94 -2.12 -20.69
N ASN A 132 -1.76 -1.19 -20.23
CA ASN A 132 -1.69 -0.68 -18.85
C ASN A 132 -2.95 -0.98 -18.01
N LYS A 133 -3.97 -1.61 -18.60
CA LYS A 133 -5.26 -1.93 -17.96
C LYS A 133 -6.04 -0.70 -17.47
N PHE A 134 -5.75 0.46 -18.04
CA PHE A 134 -6.54 1.69 -17.92
C PHE A 134 -6.52 2.46 -19.24
N ASN A 135 -7.43 3.44 -19.38
CA ASN A 135 -7.55 4.23 -20.60
C ASN A 135 -6.39 5.25 -20.73
N LEU A 136 -5.27 4.78 -21.26
CA LEU A 136 -4.07 5.59 -21.49
C LEU A 136 -4.36 6.77 -22.42
N MET A 137 -5.15 6.57 -23.48
CA MET A 137 -5.52 7.64 -24.41
C MET A 137 -6.24 8.80 -23.73
N ALA A 138 -7.19 8.50 -22.84
CA ALA A 138 -7.87 9.52 -22.05
C ALA A 138 -6.89 10.20 -21.08
N SER A 139 -6.01 9.43 -20.46
CA SER A 139 -5.03 9.94 -19.49
C SER A 139 -4.00 10.87 -20.13
N ASP A 140 -3.50 10.58 -21.34
CA ASP A 140 -2.58 11.45 -22.09
C ASP A 140 -3.24 12.78 -22.53
N ARG A 141 -4.58 12.81 -22.66
CA ARG A 141 -5.35 14.02 -23.01
C ARG A 141 -5.72 14.89 -21.81
N ILE A 142 -5.50 14.39 -20.59
CA ILE A 142 -5.76 15.10 -19.34
C ILE A 142 -4.50 15.85 -18.92
N ALA A 143 -4.66 17.09 -18.43
CA ALA A 143 -3.53 17.89 -17.97
C ALA A 143 -2.93 17.30 -16.69
N TYR A 144 -1.59 17.21 -16.61
CA TYR A 144 -0.86 16.74 -15.42
C TYR A 144 -1.18 17.56 -14.16
N ASN A 145 -1.53 18.84 -14.33
CA ASN A 145 -1.86 19.79 -13.29
C ASN A 145 -3.34 20.20 -13.33
N ARG A 146 -4.25 19.28 -13.68
CA ARG A 146 -5.70 19.54 -13.64
C ARG A 146 -6.20 19.81 -12.22
N SER A 147 -7.26 20.62 -12.11
CA SER A 147 -7.99 20.74 -10.85
C SER A 147 -8.91 19.54 -10.60
N LEU A 148 -9.20 19.29 -9.33
CA LEU A 148 -10.15 18.28 -8.88
C LEU A 148 -11.27 18.93 -8.06
N PRO A 149 -12.49 18.37 -8.10
CA PRO A 149 -13.59 18.88 -7.31
C PRO A 149 -13.34 18.57 -5.83
N ASP A 150 -13.69 19.50 -4.96
CA ASP A 150 -13.61 19.27 -3.51
C ASP A 150 -14.80 18.45 -3.04
N VAL A 151 -14.61 17.13 -2.98
CA VAL A 151 -15.62 16.16 -2.54
C VAL A 151 -15.73 16.02 -1.02
N ARG A 152 -14.98 16.83 -0.25
CA ARG A 152 -15.01 16.76 1.22
C ARG A 152 -16.35 17.27 1.77
N LEU A 153 -16.74 16.76 2.93
CA LEU A 153 -17.88 17.27 3.69
C LEU A 153 -17.60 18.70 4.19
N GLU A 154 -18.63 19.53 4.34
CA GLU A 154 -18.50 20.93 4.78
C GLU A 154 -17.76 21.08 6.13
N GLY A 155 -17.98 20.14 7.06
CA GLY A 155 -17.23 20.12 8.33
C GLY A 155 -15.73 19.92 8.15
N CYS A 156 -15.30 19.17 7.12
CA CYS A 156 -13.89 18.97 6.81
C CYS A 156 -13.28 20.19 6.09
N LYS A 157 -14.07 20.94 5.33
CA LYS A 157 -13.63 22.16 4.64
C LYS A 157 -13.29 23.28 5.62
N ASN A 158 -14.06 23.40 6.69
CA ASN A 158 -13.90 24.43 7.71
C ASN A 158 -13.03 23.98 8.90
N LYS A 159 -12.47 22.77 8.86
CA LYS A 159 -11.63 22.26 9.95
C LYS A 159 -10.29 22.98 9.96
N THR A 160 -9.92 23.50 11.13
CA THR A 160 -8.63 24.13 11.37
C THR A 160 -7.65 23.12 11.95
N TYR A 161 -6.41 23.19 11.50
CA TYR A 161 -5.32 22.33 11.94
C TYR A 161 -4.24 23.15 12.65
N PRO A 162 -3.42 22.52 13.52
CA PRO A 162 -2.26 23.19 14.12
C PRO A 162 -1.37 23.80 13.04
N LYS A 163 -0.88 25.02 13.27
CA LYS A 163 0.00 25.72 12.31
C LYS A 163 1.35 25.02 12.13
N LEU A 164 1.77 24.25 13.13
CA LEU A 164 3.04 23.56 13.20
C LEU A 164 2.79 22.06 13.00
N LEU A 165 3.31 21.50 11.91
CA LEU A 165 3.18 20.08 11.56
C LEU A 165 4.57 19.50 11.21
N PRO A 166 4.80 18.20 11.45
CA PRO A 166 6.08 17.56 11.16
C PRO A 166 6.38 17.53 9.66
N THR A 167 7.65 17.33 9.32
CA THR A 167 8.02 17.15 7.91
C THR A 167 7.59 15.76 7.42
N THR A 168 7.22 15.66 6.15
CA THR A 168 6.93 14.36 5.53
C THR A 168 7.80 14.09 4.31
N SER A 169 8.25 12.85 4.16
CA SER A 169 8.85 12.33 2.94
C SER A 169 7.84 11.46 2.19
N VAL A 170 7.43 11.94 1.01
CA VAL A 170 6.53 11.19 0.13
C VAL A 170 7.34 10.17 -0.67
N ILE A 171 6.99 8.89 -0.54
CA ILE A 171 7.64 7.77 -1.23
C ILE A 171 6.65 7.17 -2.21
N ILE A 172 6.97 7.34 -3.50
CA ILE A 172 6.21 6.76 -4.61
C ILE A 172 7.02 5.60 -5.18
N VAL A 173 6.42 4.41 -5.22
CA VAL A 173 7.05 3.23 -5.82
C VAL A 173 6.33 2.90 -7.11
N PHE A 174 7.10 2.67 -8.18
CA PHE A 174 6.55 2.33 -9.48
C PHE A 174 7.35 1.27 -10.22
N HIS A 175 6.67 0.57 -11.13
CA HIS A 175 7.26 -0.43 -12.02
C HIS A 175 6.44 -0.50 -13.31
N ASN A 176 7.06 -0.26 -14.47
CA ASN A 176 6.45 -0.40 -15.80
C ASN A 176 5.05 0.25 -15.93
N GLU A 177 4.91 1.47 -15.42
CA GLU A 177 3.68 2.25 -15.48
C GLU A 177 3.67 3.21 -16.68
N ALA A 178 2.49 3.68 -17.09
CA ALA A 178 2.30 4.42 -18.35
C ALA A 178 2.86 5.86 -18.35
N TRP A 179 3.01 6.43 -19.56
CA TRP A 179 3.55 7.79 -19.76
C TRP A 179 2.73 8.88 -19.09
N SER A 180 1.41 8.87 -19.31
CA SER A 180 0.48 9.83 -18.72
C SER A 180 0.43 9.75 -17.19
N THR A 181 0.71 8.57 -16.62
CA THR A 181 0.70 8.34 -15.17
C THR A 181 2.07 8.52 -14.53
N LEU A 182 3.17 8.43 -15.27
CA LEU A 182 4.52 8.36 -14.66
C LEU A 182 5.74 8.83 -15.47
N LEU A 183 5.64 9.05 -16.80
CA LEU A 183 6.78 9.25 -17.72
C LEU A 183 7.72 7.99 -17.85
N ARG A 184 7.73 7.28 -19.02
CA ARG A 184 8.50 6.04 -19.54
C ARG A 184 9.87 6.41 -20.14
N THR A 185 10.74 5.50 -20.61
CA THR A 185 11.45 4.27 -20.14
C THR A 185 12.60 4.12 -21.17
N ASP A 186 13.72 3.55 -20.77
CA ASP A 186 14.99 3.28 -21.47
C ASP A 186 15.84 4.48 -21.92
N PHE A 187 15.23 5.57 -22.40
CA PHE A 187 15.87 6.90 -22.43
C PHE A 187 15.61 7.71 -21.13
N LEU A 188 14.84 7.11 -20.21
CA LEU A 188 14.23 7.71 -19.01
C LEU A 188 15.18 8.07 -17.87
N GLY A 189 16.43 7.60 -17.90
CA GLY A 189 17.45 8.04 -16.94
C GLY A 189 17.41 9.56 -16.81
N LYS A 190 17.75 10.21 -17.91
CA LYS A 190 17.99 11.64 -17.95
C LYS A 190 16.72 12.46 -18.01
N GLN A 191 15.75 12.14 -18.88
CA GLN A 191 14.56 12.98 -19.04
C GLN A 191 13.71 13.10 -17.77
N LEU A 192 13.54 12.00 -17.02
CA LEU A 192 12.84 12.06 -15.74
C LEU A 192 13.64 12.84 -14.71
N GLU A 193 14.94 12.56 -14.60
CA GLU A 193 15.82 13.27 -13.66
C GLU A 193 15.90 14.78 -13.99
N GLU A 194 15.91 15.14 -15.26
CA GLU A 194 15.87 16.52 -15.78
C GLU A 194 14.53 17.20 -15.46
N TYR A 195 13.40 16.56 -15.78
CA TYR A 195 12.08 17.11 -15.46
C TYR A 195 11.90 17.29 -13.96
N VAL A 196 12.26 16.27 -13.18
CA VAL A 196 12.17 16.27 -11.72
C VAL A 196 13.06 17.36 -11.11
N ALA A 197 14.22 17.63 -11.69
CA ALA A 197 15.09 18.72 -11.25
C ALA A 197 14.50 20.12 -11.48
N THR A 198 13.51 20.28 -12.37
CA THR A 198 12.81 21.56 -12.59
C THR A 198 11.74 21.85 -11.54
N LEU A 199 11.37 20.87 -10.72
CA LEU A 199 10.29 21.03 -9.76
C LEU A 199 10.74 21.91 -8.58
N PRO A 200 9.81 22.70 -8.00
CA PRO A 200 10.11 23.57 -6.86
C PRO A 200 10.38 22.79 -5.55
N VAL A 201 10.15 21.47 -5.56
CA VAL A 201 10.32 20.58 -4.41
C VAL A 201 11.50 19.65 -4.68
N SER A 202 12.30 19.39 -3.66
CA SER A 202 13.41 18.43 -3.76
C SER A 202 12.87 17.01 -3.98
N VAL A 203 12.97 16.52 -5.21
CA VAL A 203 12.55 15.17 -5.57
C VAL A 203 13.77 14.37 -6.02
N LYS A 204 13.88 13.12 -5.52
CA LYS A 204 15.01 12.23 -5.78
C LYS A 204 14.53 10.92 -6.38
N VAL A 205 15.05 10.56 -7.55
CA VAL A 205 14.78 9.27 -8.20
C VAL A 205 15.77 8.22 -7.68
N LEU A 206 15.27 7.10 -7.17
CA LEU A 206 16.06 5.97 -6.70
C LEU A 206 15.87 4.76 -7.63
N ARG A 207 16.97 4.24 -8.18
CA ARG A 207 16.95 3.04 -9.05
C ARG A 207 17.50 1.84 -8.30
N THR A 208 16.74 0.75 -8.24
CA THR A 208 17.10 -0.46 -7.49
C THR A 208 17.93 -1.48 -8.29
N GLY A 209 18.12 -1.25 -9.60
CA GLY A 209 18.92 -2.08 -10.52
C GLY A 209 18.32 -3.45 -10.86
N LYS A 210 17.59 -4.07 -9.91
CA LYS A 210 16.86 -5.33 -10.09
C LYS A 210 15.43 -5.23 -9.56
N ARG A 211 14.52 -6.00 -10.17
CA ARG A 211 13.13 -6.10 -9.71
C ARG A 211 13.10 -6.67 -8.28
N SER A 212 12.85 -5.78 -7.32
CA SER A 212 12.94 -6.08 -5.89
C SER A 212 11.57 -6.27 -5.23
N GLY A 213 10.47 -5.95 -5.93
CA GLY A 213 9.10 -5.98 -5.40
C GLY A 213 8.72 -4.70 -4.63
N LEU A 214 7.41 -4.50 -4.42
CA LEU A 214 6.84 -3.29 -3.80
C LEU A 214 7.37 -3.04 -2.39
N ILE A 215 7.36 -4.07 -1.53
CA ILE A 215 7.77 -3.96 -0.12
C ILE A 215 9.22 -3.50 -0.02
N ARG A 216 10.13 -4.17 -0.73
CA ARG A 216 11.56 -3.84 -0.69
C ARG A 216 11.85 -2.47 -1.28
N ALA A 217 11.13 -2.07 -2.32
CA ALA A 217 11.25 -0.72 -2.89
C ALA A 217 10.79 0.35 -1.89
N ARG A 218 9.66 0.14 -1.17
CA ARG A 218 9.21 1.03 -0.08
C ARG A 218 10.24 1.15 1.03
N LEU A 219 10.86 0.03 1.45
CA LEU A 219 11.92 0.02 2.46
C LEU A 219 13.18 0.76 2.02
N ILE A 220 13.57 0.66 0.74
CA ILE A 220 14.71 1.42 0.19
C ILE A 220 14.41 2.91 0.19
N GLY A 221 13.21 3.32 -0.20
CA GLY A 221 12.75 4.71 -0.11
C GLY A 221 12.79 5.22 1.33
N ALA A 222 12.24 4.44 2.26
CA ALA A 222 12.21 4.76 3.69
C ALA A 222 13.61 4.95 4.29
N LYS A 223 14.60 4.16 3.85
CA LYS A 223 15.99 4.27 4.30
C LYS A 223 16.67 5.60 3.90
N VAL A 224 16.24 6.21 2.80
CA VAL A 224 16.84 7.45 2.26
C VAL A 224 16.02 8.69 2.64
N ALA A 225 14.76 8.50 3.02
CA ALA A 225 13.87 9.55 3.48
C ALA A 225 14.45 10.28 4.71
N LYS A 226 14.23 11.59 4.76
CA LYS A 226 14.75 12.48 5.81
C LYS A 226 13.66 13.13 6.64
N GLY A 227 12.40 13.04 6.20
CA GLY A 227 11.26 13.62 6.91
C GLY A 227 10.90 12.80 8.13
N ASP A 228 10.30 13.47 9.11
CA ASP A 228 9.88 12.86 10.39
C ASP A 228 8.77 11.83 10.18
N VAL A 229 7.94 12.04 9.16
CA VAL A 229 6.85 11.16 8.75
C VAL A 229 7.12 10.60 7.35
N LEU A 230 6.79 9.33 7.14
CA LEU A 230 6.82 8.71 5.82
C LEU A 230 5.41 8.61 5.27
N THR A 231 5.19 9.15 4.07
CA THR A 231 3.90 9.04 3.37
C THR A 231 4.09 8.22 2.10
N PHE A 232 3.48 7.04 2.03
CA PHE A 232 3.53 6.21 0.84
C PHE A 232 2.35 6.56 -0.06
N LEU A 233 2.62 6.84 -1.32
CA LEU A 233 1.61 7.01 -2.36
C LEU A 233 1.88 6.01 -3.47
N ASP A 234 0.80 5.53 -4.08
CA ASP A 234 0.91 4.81 -5.34
C ASP A 234 1.11 5.81 -6.48
N ALA A 235 1.67 5.34 -7.58
CA ALA A 235 2.13 6.25 -8.62
C ALA A 235 1.03 6.79 -9.54
N HIS A 236 -0.17 6.21 -9.45
CA HIS A 236 -1.36 6.62 -10.18
C HIS A 236 -2.38 7.31 -9.23
N CYS A 237 -1.88 8.07 -8.24
CA CYS A 237 -2.71 8.84 -7.32
C CYS A 237 -2.72 10.34 -7.67
N GLU A 238 -3.88 10.97 -7.54
CA GLU A 238 -4.02 12.42 -7.56
C GLU A 238 -4.50 12.92 -6.20
N CYS A 239 -3.75 13.83 -5.58
CA CYS A 239 -4.07 14.33 -4.25
C CYS A 239 -5.07 15.51 -4.30
N THR A 240 -6.09 15.47 -3.46
CA THR A 240 -7.06 16.56 -3.33
C THR A 240 -6.54 17.68 -2.42
N LYS A 241 -7.19 18.85 -2.47
CA LYS A 241 -6.81 19.99 -1.62
C LYS A 241 -6.99 19.64 -0.14
N GLY A 242 -5.95 19.90 0.66
CA GLY A 242 -6.01 19.72 2.11
C GLY A 242 -5.98 18.26 2.57
N TRP A 243 -5.39 17.37 1.77
CA TRP A 243 -5.34 15.93 2.07
C TRP A 243 -4.31 15.55 3.14
N LEU A 244 -3.27 16.36 3.35
CA LEU A 244 -2.10 15.99 4.14
C LEU A 244 -2.21 16.48 5.59
N GLU A 245 -2.72 17.67 5.80
CA GLU A 245 -2.91 18.32 7.10
C GLU A 245 -3.70 17.45 8.09
N PRO A 246 -4.83 16.81 7.71
CA PRO A 246 -5.56 15.93 8.61
C PRO A 246 -4.79 14.67 9.02
N LEU A 247 -3.93 14.16 8.12
CA LEU A 247 -3.11 12.97 8.37
C LEU A 247 -1.97 13.31 9.33
N LEU A 248 -1.25 14.41 9.07
CA LEU A 248 -0.15 14.85 9.90
C LEU A 248 -0.63 15.34 11.27
N SER A 249 -1.76 16.05 11.35
CA SER A 249 -2.28 16.53 12.64
C SER A 249 -2.53 15.39 13.61
N ARG A 250 -3.02 14.25 13.11
CA ARG A 250 -3.31 13.10 13.95
C ARG A 250 -2.05 12.33 14.37
N ILE A 251 -1.00 12.36 13.55
CA ILE A 251 0.33 11.83 13.92
C ILE A 251 0.98 12.69 15.01
N VAL A 252 0.75 14.01 14.99
CA VAL A 252 1.22 14.91 16.06
C VAL A 252 0.60 14.55 17.41
N GLU A 253 -0.69 14.20 17.41
CA GLU A 253 -1.40 13.76 18.63
C GLU A 253 -0.94 12.36 19.10
N ASP A 254 -0.65 11.45 18.16
CA ASP A 254 -0.20 10.09 18.47
C ASP A 254 0.83 9.59 17.42
N ARG A 255 2.09 9.49 17.84
CA ARG A 255 3.21 9.05 16.99
C ARG A 255 3.13 7.59 16.56
N TYR A 256 2.29 6.78 17.22
CA TYR A 256 2.10 5.38 16.88
C TYR A 256 0.90 5.16 15.95
N GLN A 257 0.22 6.23 15.56
CA GLN A 257 -0.89 6.15 14.63
C GLN A 257 -0.37 5.82 13.22
N PHE A 258 -0.94 4.77 12.63
CA PHE A 258 -0.72 4.39 11.25
C PHE A 258 -2.01 4.57 10.45
N PHE A 259 -1.88 5.01 9.20
CA PHE A 259 -3.00 5.18 8.28
C PHE A 259 -2.78 4.32 7.04
N ILE A 260 -3.81 3.55 6.69
CA ILE A 260 -3.92 2.85 5.41
C ILE A 260 -5.19 3.41 4.77
N ASN A 261 -5.04 4.10 3.63
CA ASN A 261 -6.15 4.45 2.75
C ASN A 261 -6.38 3.32 1.75
#